data_AF-A0A2V6R9K4-F1
#
_entry.id   AF-A0A2V6R9K4-F1
#
_cell.length_a   1.000
_cell.length_b   1.000
_cell.length_c   1.000
_cell.angle_alpha   90.00
_cell.angle_beta   90.00
_cell.angle_gamma   90.00
#
_symmetry.space_group_name_H-M   'P 1'
#
loop_
_entity.id
_entity.type
_entity.pdbx_description
1 polymer ?
#
loop_
_entity_poly.entity_id
_entity_poly.type
_entity_poly.pdbx_seq_one_letter_code
_entity_poly.pdbx_strand_id
1 'polypeptide(L)'
;MLYADLIGHWEKRNQEALEHTNPSKLDRAALLDFAQKYGREAVVEAMRRSEGIEVDSHATEGPTDLDDFRCEIERPEDIRELFVPRFYFGCQADDPINAWGFNRRANPLGARPNALFSSDIGHFDVPDMAAVVPEAYELVEHGLIADDDFLDFMFANAVRFWGEVNPDFFKGTVVEKAAADVLARAAVRP
;
A
#
# COMPACT_ATOMS: atom_id res chain seq x y z
N MET A 1 -3.34 -5.63 -1.57
CA MET A 1 -2.26 -5.16 -2.47
C MET A 1 -2.00 -3.66 -2.24
N LEU A 2 -1.45 -3.29 -1.08
CA LEU A 2 -1.28 -1.88 -0.69
C LEU A 2 -0.28 -1.12 -1.59
N TYR A 3 0.92 -1.68 -1.75
CA TYR A 3 2.00 -1.02 -2.48
C TYR A 3 1.68 -0.81 -3.97
N ALA A 4 1.08 -1.82 -4.60
CA ALA A 4 0.66 -1.72 -6.00
C ALA A 4 -0.46 -0.70 -6.20
N ASP A 5 -1.41 -0.65 -5.25
CA ASP A 5 -2.50 0.32 -5.26
C ASP A 5 -1.96 1.76 -5.08
N LEU A 6 -0.95 1.97 -4.24
CA LEU A 6 -0.29 3.27 -4.06
C LEU A 6 0.30 3.79 -5.39
N ILE A 7 1.00 2.93 -6.14
CA ILE A 7 1.53 3.30 -7.46
C ILE A 7 0.40 3.59 -8.44
N GLY A 8 -0.61 2.72 -8.50
CA GLY A 8 -1.75 2.90 -9.41
C GLY A 8 -2.58 4.15 -9.11
N HIS A 9 -2.62 4.60 -7.86
CA HIS A 9 -3.21 5.88 -7.48
C HIS A 9 -2.33 7.05 -7.90
N TRP A 10 -1.02 7.00 -7.65
CA TRP A 10 -0.10 8.04 -8.08
C TRP A 10 -0.16 8.27 -9.60
N GLU A 11 -0.17 7.21 -10.41
CA GLU A 11 -0.28 7.31 -11.88
C GLU A 11 -1.54 8.05 -12.37
N LYS A 12 -2.61 8.05 -11.57
CA LYS A 12 -3.92 8.62 -11.94
C LYS A 12 -4.23 9.93 -11.25
N ARG A 13 -3.54 10.24 -10.16
CA ARG A 13 -3.88 11.33 -9.24
C ARG A 13 -2.70 12.23 -8.88
N ASN A 14 -1.52 12.04 -9.48
CA ASN A 14 -0.48 13.05 -9.43
C ASN A 14 -0.93 14.34 -10.16
N GLN A 15 -0.22 15.43 -9.91
CA GLN A 15 -0.55 16.75 -10.45
C GLN A 15 -0.78 16.76 -11.97
N GLU A 16 0.05 16.08 -12.76
CA GLU A 16 -0.11 16.01 -14.22
C GLU A 16 -1.31 15.13 -14.61
N ALA A 17 -1.50 14.00 -13.93
CA ALA A 17 -2.58 13.07 -14.23
C ALA A 17 -3.97 13.69 -13.97
N LEU A 18 -4.09 14.53 -12.93
CA LEU A 18 -5.33 15.26 -12.62
C LEU A 18 -5.78 16.18 -13.76
N GLU A 19 -4.85 16.66 -14.60
CA GLU A 19 -5.18 17.47 -15.78
C GLU A 19 -5.96 16.70 -16.86
N HIS A 20 -5.89 15.37 -16.87
CA HIS A 20 -6.70 14.51 -17.75
C HIS A 20 -8.16 14.43 -17.32
N THR A 21 -8.43 14.61 -16.03
CA THR A 21 -9.78 14.56 -15.45
C THR A 21 -10.27 15.93 -14.98
N ASN A 22 -9.58 17.01 -15.38
CA ASN A 22 -9.90 18.37 -14.96
C ASN A 22 -11.33 18.76 -15.42
N PRO A 23 -12.28 18.95 -14.49
CA PRO A 23 -13.68 19.22 -14.86
C PRO A 23 -13.86 20.52 -15.66
N SER A 24 -12.93 21.47 -15.54
CA SER A 24 -12.97 22.72 -16.31
C SER A 24 -12.73 22.53 -17.81
N LYS A 25 -12.14 21.39 -18.22
CA LYS A 25 -11.89 21.04 -19.62
C LYS A 25 -13.07 20.31 -20.29
N LEU A 26 -14.15 20.03 -19.55
CA LEU A 26 -15.31 19.34 -20.11
C LEU A 26 -16.09 20.26 -21.06
N ASP A 27 -16.15 19.90 -22.34
CA ASP A 27 -17.02 20.55 -23.32
C ASP A 27 -18.48 20.10 -23.12
N ARG A 28 -19.20 20.87 -22.31
CA ARG A 28 -20.62 20.63 -21.98
C ARG A 28 -21.52 20.74 -23.21
N ALA A 29 -21.18 21.61 -24.16
CA ALA A 29 -21.98 21.81 -25.36
C ALA A 29 -21.87 20.59 -26.28
N ALA A 30 -20.65 20.12 -26.54
CA ALA A 30 -20.43 18.90 -27.31
C ALA A 30 -21.07 17.67 -26.65
N LEU A 31 -21.01 17.57 -25.31
CA LEU A 31 -21.66 16.48 -24.57
C LEU A 31 -23.18 16.50 -24.80
N LEU A 32 -23.81 17.68 -24.74
CA LEU A 32 -25.25 17.84 -25.02
C LEU A 32 -25.59 17.48 -26.47
N ASP A 33 -24.78 17.90 -27.44
CA ASP A 33 -24.98 17.56 -28.86
C ASP A 33 -24.94 16.04 -29.09
N PHE A 34 -24.00 15.33 -28.44
CA PHE A 34 -23.96 13.87 -28.49
C PHE A 34 -25.20 13.23 -27.86
N ALA A 35 -25.66 13.75 -26.73
CA ALA A 35 -26.86 13.26 -26.08
C ALA A 35 -28.11 13.49 -26.95
N GLN A 36 -28.23 14.63 -27.62
CA GLN A 36 -29.33 14.89 -28.57
C GLN A 36 -29.29 13.94 -29.77
N LYS A 37 -28.09 13.60 -30.25
CA LYS A 37 -27.92 12.75 -31.44
C LYS A 37 -28.13 11.27 -31.15
N TYR A 38 -27.71 10.77 -29.99
CA TYR A 38 -27.64 9.34 -29.71
C TYR A 38 -28.38 8.91 -28.43
N GLY A 39 -28.73 9.85 -27.56
CA GLY A 39 -29.37 9.59 -26.27
C GLY A 39 -30.88 9.41 -26.35
N ARG A 40 -31.47 8.91 -25.25
CA ARG A 40 -32.91 8.89 -25.06
C ARG A 40 -33.38 10.26 -24.56
N GLU A 41 -34.63 10.62 -24.83
CA GLU A 41 -35.23 11.90 -24.45
C GLU A 41 -35.05 12.23 -22.95
N ALA A 42 -35.21 11.24 -22.07
CA ALA A 42 -34.98 11.40 -20.63
C ALA A 42 -33.54 11.83 -20.28
N VAL A 43 -32.53 11.33 -21.00
CA VAL A 43 -31.11 11.69 -20.78
C VAL A 43 -30.84 13.09 -21.31
N VAL A 44 -31.37 13.44 -22.48
CA VAL A 44 -31.25 14.79 -23.06
C VAL A 44 -31.84 15.83 -22.11
N GLU A 45 -33.02 15.54 -21.55
CA GLU A 45 -33.71 16.47 -20.67
C GLU A 45 -33.00 16.62 -19.32
N ALA A 46 -32.48 15.53 -18.74
CA ALA A 46 -31.63 15.59 -17.56
C ALA A 46 -30.38 16.46 -17.79
N MET A 47 -29.71 16.28 -18.93
CA MET A 47 -28.53 17.08 -19.28
C MET A 47 -28.83 18.55 -19.53
N ARG A 48 -29.99 18.90 -20.10
CA ARG A 48 -30.43 20.31 -20.22
C ARG A 48 -30.63 20.96 -18.86
N ARG A 49 -31.06 20.18 -17.86
CA ARG A 49 -31.16 20.59 -16.46
C ARG A 49 -29.82 20.51 -15.72
N SER A 50 -28.73 20.14 -16.41
CA SER A 50 -27.39 19.90 -15.86
C SER A 50 -27.30 18.78 -14.82
N GLU A 51 -28.32 17.94 -14.70
CA GLU A 51 -28.35 16.81 -13.77
C GLU A 51 -27.24 15.80 -14.12
N GLY A 52 -26.37 15.51 -13.15
CA GLY A 52 -25.25 14.57 -13.32
C GLY A 52 -24.00 15.12 -14.03
N ILE A 53 -23.99 16.41 -14.36
CA ILE A 53 -22.79 17.13 -14.88
C ILE A 53 -22.41 18.30 -13.96
N GLU A 54 -23.03 18.35 -12.78
CA GLU A 54 -22.65 19.28 -11.72
C GLU A 54 -21.25 18.94 -11.25
N VAL A 55 -20.38 19.94 -11.24
CA VAL A 55 -19.13 19.85 -10.48
C VAL A 55 -19.55 20.24 -9.08
N ASP A 56 -19.65 19.26 -8.18
CA ASP A 56 -20.01 19.54 -6.80
C ASP A 56 -18.89 20.36 -6.15
N SER A 57 -19.04 21.68 -6.19
CA SER A 57 -18.16 22.64 -5.53
C SER A 57 -18.35 22.65 -4.00
N HIS A 58 -19.28 21.85 -3.48
CA HIS A 58 -19.67 21.82 -2.06
C HIS A 58 -19.31 20.51 -1.35
N ALA A 59 -18.74 19.51 -2.04
CA ALA A 59 -18.30 18.26 -1.40
C ALA A 59 -17.16 18.49 -0.37
N THR A 60 -16.39 19.56 -0.56
CA THR A 60 -15.48 20.25 0.36
C THR A 60 -15.15 21.56 -0.35
N GLU A 61 -14.85 22.65 0.36
CA GLU A 61 -14.10 23.74 -0.28
C GLU A 61 -12.80 23.09 -0.80
N GLY A 62 -12.77 22.71 -2.08
CA GLY A 62 -11.76 21.80 -2.61
C GLY A 62 -10.37 22.29 -2.22
N PRO A 63 -9.47 21.40 -1.78
CA PRO A 63 -8.18 21.84 -1.28
C PRO A 63 -7.49 22.68 -2.36
N THR A 64 -6.91 23.81 -1.95
CA THR A 64 -6.19 24.72 -2.86
C THR A 64 -5.02 24.04 -3.56
N ASP A 65 -4.55 22.93 -2.98
CA ASP A 65 -3.55 22.03 -3.55
C ASP A 65 -4.22 20.67 -3.76
N LEU A 66 -4.28 20.21 -5.01
CA LEU A 66 -4.93 18.95 -5.38
C LEU A 66 -3.94 17.77 -5.40
N ASP A 67 -2.64 18.01 -5.20
CA ASP A 67 -1.62 16.97 -5.28
C ASP A 67 -1.37 16.30 -3.92
N ASP A 68 -2.07 15.18 -3.69
CA ASP A 68 -1.89 14.32 -2.52
C ASP A 68 -0.49 13.66 -2.45
N PHE A 69 0.30 13.71 -3.53
CA PHE A 69 1.59 13.03 -3.66
C PHE A 69 2.80 13.95 -3.59
N ARG A 70 2.62 15.16 -3.05
CA ARG A 70 3.67 16.18 -2.94
C ARG A 70 4.72 15.85 -1.86
N CYS A 71 5.39 14.72 -2.02
CA CYS A 71 6.40 14.17 -1.12
C CYS A 71 7.63 13.69 -1.90
N GLU A 72 8.09 14.49 -2.86
CA GLU A 72 9.28 14.22 -3.69
C GLU A 72 9.13 12.96 -4.57
N ILE A 73 7.90 12.68 -5.03
CA ILE A 73 7.62 11.59 -5.96
C ILE A 73 7.48 12.17 -7.37
N GLU A 74 8.48 11.94 -8.22
CA GLU A 74 8.47 12.32 -9.64
C GLU A 74 8.29 11.10 -10.56
N ARG A 75 8.58 9.90 -10.06
CA ARG A 75 8.49 8.61 -10.79
C ARG A 75 8.10 7.46 -9.85
N PRO A 76 7.60 6.32 -10.38
CA PRO A 76 7.23 5.17 -9.56
C PRO A 76 8.35 4.64 -8.66
N GLU A 77 9.61 4.74 -9.09
CA GLU A 77 10.77 4.32 -8.31
C GLU A 77 10.90 5.10 -6.99
N ASP A 78 10.50 6.37 -6.97
CA ASP A 78 10.58 7.19 -5.76
C ASP A 78 9.60 6.65 -4.71
N ILE A 79 8.42 6.14 -5.12
CA ILE A 79 7.49 5.45 -4.20
C ILE A 79 8.18 4.25 -3.58
N ARG A 80 8.90 3.43 -4.37
CA ARG A 80 9.66 2.30 -3.82
C ARG A 80 10.68 2.76 -2.78
N GLU A 81 11.46 3.79 -3.10
CA GLU A 81 12.55 4.30 -2.26
C GLU A 81 12.05 5.00 -0.99
N LEU A 82 10.91 5.66 -1.06
CA LEU A 82 10.32 6.36 0.07
C LEU A 82 9.50 5.43 0.98
N PHE A 83 8.88 4.39 0.40
CA PHE A 83 7.92 3.53 1.09
C PHE A 83 8.57 2.25 1.64
N VAL A 84 9.25 1.48 0.78
CA VAL A 84 9.69 0.13 1.14
C VAL A 84 10.70 0.11 2.30
N PRO A 85 11.68 1.01 2.40
CA PRO A 85 12.64 0.97 3.51
C PRO A 85 12.06 1.43 4.86
N ARG A 86 10.95 2.17 4.85
CA ARG A 86 10.49 2.95 6.02
C ARG A 86 9.23 2.43 6.67
N PHE A 87 8.39 1.73 5.90
CA PHE A 87 7.13 1.21 6.39
C PHE A 87 7.22 -0.28 6.69
N TYR A 88 6.66 -0.64 7.84
CA TYR A 88 6.62 -1.98 8.41
C TYR A 88 5.16 -2.29 8.76
N PHE A 89 4.71 -3.48 8.39
CA PHE A 89 3.30 -3.87 8.45
C PHE A 89 3.12 -5.04 9.40
N GLY A 90 2.47 -4.80 10.54
CA GLY A 90 2.03 -5.86 11.43
C GLY A 90 0.95 -6.69 10.75
N CYS A 91 1.22 -7.98 10.56
CA CYS A 91 0.31 -8.89 9.89
C CYS A 91 -0.07 -10.05 10.80
N GLN A 92 -1.35 -10.38 10.81
CA GLN A 92 -1.90 -11.51 11.54
C GLN A 92 -1.23 -12.82 11.12
N ALA A 93 -1.08 -13.76 12.05
CA ALA A 93 -0.34 -15.00 11.89
C ALA A 93 -0.81 -15.85 10.70
N ASP A 94 -2.08 -16.20 10.68
CA ASP A 94 -2.70 -17.20 9.79
C ASP A 94 -3.16 -16.62 8.44
N ASP A 95 -2.96 -15.33 8.19
CA ASP A 95 -3.43 -14.68 6.96
C ASP A 95 -2.58 -15.09 5.74
N PRO A 96 -3.13 -15.85 4.77
CA PRO A 96 -2.41 -16.22 3.55
C PRO A 96 -2.05 -15.01 2.67
N ILE A 97 -2.68 -13.84 2.87
CA ILE A 97 -2.35 -12.60 2.15
C ILE A 97 -0.94 -12.11 2.50
N ASN A 98 -0.37 -12.52 3.64
CA ASN A 98 1.02 -12.22 4.01
C ASN A 98 2.02 -12.58 2.92
N ALA A 99 1.76 -13.66 2.18
CA ALA A 99 2.60 -14.11 1.07
C ALA A 99 2.76 -13.05 -0.04
N TRP A 100 1.78 -12.15 -0.22
CA TRP A 100 1.87 -11.06 -1.19
C TRP A 100 2.96 -10.04 -0.84
N GLY A 101 3.31 -9.87 0.44
CA GLY A 101 4.44 -9.03 0.86
C GLY A 101 5.78 -9.55 0.35
N PHE A 102 5.91 -10.87 0.19
CA PHE A 102 7.14 -11.54 -0.25
C PHE A 102 7.22 -11.79 -1.76
N ASN A 103 6.07 -11.73 -2.46
CA ASN A 103 5.99 -12.01 -3.89
C ASN A 103 6.44 -10.81 -4.76
N ARG A 104 7.75 -10.75 -5.06
CA ARG A 104 8.34 -9.74 -5.95
C ARG A 104 7.78 -9.72 -7.38
N ARG A 105 7.15 -10.80 -7.85
CA ARG A 105 6.53 -10.82 -9.19
C ARG A 105 5.18 -10.10 -9.19
N ALA A 106 4.48 -10.11 -8.07
CA ALA A 106 3.18 -9.47 -7.91
C ALA A 106 3.29 -7.97 -7.56
N ASN A 107 4.34 -7.59 -6.85
CA ASN A 107 4.58 -6.20 -6.47
C ASN A 107 5.31 -5.45 -7.59
N PRO A 108 4.82 -4.26 -8.01
CA PRO A 108 5.53 -3.44 -8.99
C PRO A 108 6.97 -3.17 -8.59
N LEU A 109 7.83 -2.93 -9.59
CA LEU A 109 9.25 -2.62 -9.38
C LEU A 109 10.03 -3.70 -8.59
N GLY A 110 9.49 -4.92 -8.49
CA GLY A 110 10.09 -6.01 -7.73
C GLY A 110 10.09 -5.77 -6.22
N ALA A 111 9.23 -4.86 -5.74
CA ALA A 111 9.22 -4.45 -4.34
C ALA A 111 8.87 -5.60 -3.39
N ARG A 112 9.40 -5.51 -2.17
CA ARG A 112 9.14 -6.45 -1.07
C ARG A 112 8.85 -5.63 0.18
N PRO A 113 7.58 -5.28 0.45
CA PRO A 113 7.19 -4.60 1.69
C PRO A 113 7.60 -5.39 2.94
N ASN A 114 7.86 -4.68 4.05
CA ASN A 114 8.30 -5.32 5.29
C ASN A 114 7.10 -5.83 6.11
N ALA A 115 6.57 -7.00 5.74
CA ALA A 115 5.62 -7.72 6.57
C ALA A 115 6.31 -8.24 7.84
N LEU A 116 5.73 -8.00 9.01
CA LEU A 116 6.20 -8.49 10.29
C LEU A 116 5.07 -9.18 11.04
N PHE A 117 5.40 -10.24 11.75
CA PHE A 117 4.43 -10.98 12.55
C PHE A 117 3.81 -10.11 13.64
N SER A 118 2.48 -10.09 13.68
CA SER A 118 1.67 -9.53 14.75
C SER A 118 0.68 -10.59 15.21
N SER A 119 0.70 -10.92 16.49
CA SER A 119 -0.11 -12.02 17.03
C SER A 119 -1.61 -11.72 17.07
N ASP A 120 -1.98 -10.44 17.13
CA ASP A 120 -3.35 -9.94 17.35
C ASP A 120 -4.15 -10.65 18.48
N ILE A 121 -3.44 -11.19 19.49
CA ILE A 121 -4.04 -11.90 20.62
C ILE A 121 -4.98 -10.95 21.36
N GLY A 122 -6.24 -11.37 21.49
CA GLY A 122 -7.31 -10.57 22.07
C GLY A 122 -8.26 -9.96 21.03
N HIS A 123 -7.96 -10.09 19.74
CA HIS A 123 -8.91 -9.86 18.66
C HIS A 123 -9.84 -11.07 18.46
N PHE A 124 -10.99 -10.83 17.82
CA PHE A 124 -12.01 -11.88 17.60
C PHE A 124 -11.56 -12.95 16.59
N ASP A 125 -10.58 -12.64 15.74
CA ASP A 125 -10.11 -13.53 14.67
C ASP A 125 -9.01 -14.51 15.14
N VAL A 126 -8.64 -14.51 16.42
CA VAL A 126 -7.71 -15.50 17.02
C VAL A 126 -8.51 -16.51 17.85
N PRO A 127 -8.89 -17.67 17.27
CA PRO A 127 -9.73 -18.64 17.96
C PRO A 127 -8.99 -19.42 19.06
N ASP A 128 -7.68 -19.65 18.89
CA ASP A 128 -6.83 -20.31 19.87
C ASP A 128 -5.50 -19.55 20.05
N MET A 129 -5.32 -18.95 21.23
CA MET A 129 -4.11 -18.19 21.57
C MET A 129 -2.85 -19.06 21.60
N ALA A 130 -2.98 -20.38 21.78
CA ALA A 130 -1.84 -21.29 21.76
C ALA A 130 -1.38 -21.63 20.32
N ALA A 131 -2.23 -21.40 19.32
CA ALA A 131 -1.98 -21.77 17.93
C ALA A 131 -1.33 -20.65 17.09
N VAL A 132 -1.32 -19.40 17.57
CA VAL A 132 -0.87 -18.24 16.78
C VAL A 132 0.53 -18.39 16.16
N VAL A 133 1.51 -18.89 16.91
CA VAL A 133 2.86 -19.10 16.36
C VAL A 133 2.92 -20.31 15.42
N PRO A 134 2.36 -21.48 15.77
CA PRO A 134 2.19 -22.59 14.83
C PRO A 134 1.51 -22.20 13.51
N GLU A 135 0.39 -21.47 13.57
CA GLU A 135 -0.39 -21.06 12.41
C GLU A 135 0.41 -20.15 11.47
N ALA A 136 1.26 -19.28 12.01
CA ALA A 136 2.15 -18.47 11.18
C ALA A 136 3.09 -19.32 10.29
N TYR A 137 3.48 -20.51 10.76
CA TYR A 137 4.35 -21.42 10.00
C TYR A 137 3.61 -22.13 8.86
N GLU A 138 2.28 -22.18 8.87
CA GLU A 138 1.48 -22.78 7.80
C GLU A 138 1.72 -22.08 6.45
N LEU A 139 2.12 -20.80 6.43
CA LEU A 139 2.53 -20.10 5.21
C LEU A 139 3.70 -20.81 4.50
N VAL A 140 4.61 -21.40 5.27
CA VAL A 140 5.72 -22.21 4.77
C VAL A 140 5.25 -23.60 4.39
N GLU A 141 4.48 -24.27 5.26
CA GLU A 141 3.99 -25.63 5.02
C GLU A 141 3.11 -25.72 3.76
N HIS A 142 2.30 -24.69 3.50
CA HIS A 142 1.48 -24.57 2.31
C HIS A 142 2.25 -24.06 1.07
N GLY A 143 3.56 -23.79 1.21
CA GLY A 143 4.42 -23.35 0.11
C GLY A 143 4.10 -21.94 -0.41
N LEU A 144 3.49 -21.08 0.41
CA LEU A 144 3.15 -19.71 0.04
C LEU A 144 4.36 -18.78 0.15
N ILE A 145 5.25 -19.05 1.11
CA ILE A 145 6.52 -18.33 1.32
C ILE A 145 7.67 -19.32 1.53
N ALA A 146 8.91 -18.87 1.30
CA ALA A 146 10.10 -19.67 1.59
C ALA A 146 10.55 -19.53 3.06
N ASP A 147 11.43 -20.43 3.52
CA ASP A 147 12.01 -20.37 4.88
C ASP A 147 12.70 -19.02 5.18
N ASP A 148 13.42 -18.46 4.19
CA ASP A 148 14.06 -17.16 4.32
C ASP A 148 13.03 -16.01 4.43
N ASP A 149 11.87 -16.14 3.81
CA ASP A 149 10.77 -15.18 3.94
C ASP A 149 10.14 -15.28 5.34
N PHE A 150 10.00 -16.49 5.87
CA PHE A 150 9.51 -16.70 7.23
C PHE A 150 10.47 -16.14 8.29
N LEU A 151 11.79 -16.25 8.08
CA LEU A 151 12.78 -15.59 8.93
C LEU A 151 12.62 -14.06 8.93
N ASP A 152 12.42 -13.45 7.77
CA ASP A 152 12.16 -12.01 7.68
C ASP A 152 10.83 -11.66 8.39
N PHE A 153 9.78 -12.46 8.19
CA PHE A 153 8.45 -12.26 8.79
C PHE A 153 8.44 -12.34 10.32
N MET A 154 9.02 -13.40 10.89
CA MET A 154 8.95 -13.68 12.32
C MET A 154 10.02 -12.94 13.13
N PHE A 155 11.12 -12.52 12.51
CA PHE A 155 12.28 -12.04 13.24
C PHE A 155 12.98 -10.84 12.58
N ALA A 156 13.49 -11.00 11.37
CA ALA A 156 14.46 -10.03 10.86
C ALA A 156 13.84 -8.65 10.59
N ASN A 157 12.59 -8.57 10.14
CA ASN A 157 11.90 -7.29 9.94
C ASN A 157 11.61 -6.60 11.28
N ALA A 158 11.24 -7.34 12.34
CA ALA A 158 11.09 -6.77 13.67
C ALA A 158 12.43 -6.24 14.23
N VAL A 159 13.52 -6.97 13.98
CA VAL A 159 14.87 -6.50 14.35
C VAL A 159 15.24 -5.22 13.61
N ARG A 160 15.01 -5.14 12.29
CA ARG A 160 15.30 -3.93 11.52
C ARG A 160 14.45 -2.75 11.99
N PHE A 161 13.14 -2.96 12.16
CA PHE A 161 12.20 -1.92 12.61
C PHE A 161 12.65 -1.20 13.90
N TRP A 162 13.05 -1.96 14.92
CA TRP A 162 13.50 -1.38 16.19
C TRP A 162 14.99 -1.01 16.19
N GLY A 163 15.81 -1.80 15.50
CA GLY A 163 17.26 -1.75 15.57
C GLY A 163 17.94 -0.77 14.61
N GLU A 164 17.32 -0.40 13.49
CA GLU A 164 17.90 0.56 12.53
C GLU A 164 17.95 1.98 13.11
N VAL A 165 16.95 2.35 13.91
CA VAL A 165 16.88 3.66 14.59
C VAL A 165 17.64 3.62 15.92
N ASN A 166 17.69 2.46 16.59
CA ASN A 166 18.42 2.27 17.83
C ASN A 166 19.20 0.94 17.81
N PRO A 167 20.49 0.96 17.40
CA PRO A 167 21.33 -0.25 17.32
C PRO A 167 21.48 -1.00 18.65
N ASP A 168 21.23 -0.33 19.78
CA ASP A 168 21.37 -0.87 21.11
C ASP A 168 20.06 -1.48 21.64
N PHE A 169 18.95 -1.43 20.88
CA PHE A 169 17.63 -1.86 21.32
C PHE A 169 17.59 -3.29 21.88
N PHE A 170 18.37 -4.21 21.29
CA PHE A 170 18.40 -5.62 21.70
C PHE A 170 19.55 -5.97 22.66
N LYS A 171 20.36 -5.00 23.12
CA LYS A 171 21.46 -5.27 24.05
C LYS A 171 20.95 -5.83 25.38
N GLY A 172 21.64 -6.83 25.91
CA GLY A 172 21.30 -7.54 27.13
C GLY A 172 20.15 -8.56 26.98
N THR A 173 19.59 -8.71 25.78
CA THR A 173 18.53 -9.70 25.52
C THR A 173 19.11 -11.05 25.06
N VAL A 174 18.32 -12.11 25.18
CA VAL A 174 18.71 -13.45 24.69
C VAL A 174 18.92 -13.50 23.16
N VAL A 175 18.39 -12.52 22.43
CA VAL A 175 18.50 -12.42 20.95
C VAL A 175 19.56 -11.42 20.51
N GLU A 176 20.33 -10.80 21.42
CA GLU A 176 21.29 -9.72 21.10
C GLU A 176 22.20 -10.08 19.92
N LYS A 177 22.84 -11.25 19.97
CA LYS A 177 23.75 -11.71 18.92
C LYS A 177 23.05 -11.88 17.57
N ALA A 178 21.88 -12.52 17.56
CA ALA A 178 21.12 -12.75 16.33
C ALA A 178 20.60 -11.43 15.74
N ALA A 179 20.17 -10.49 16.59
CA ALA A 179 19.76 -9.17 16.16
C ALA A 179 20.93 -8.38 15.55
N ALA A 180 22.10 -8.41 16.20
CA ALA A 180 23.32 -7.78 15.67
C ALA A 180 23.72 -8.35 14.30
N ASP A 181 23.62 -9.67 14.11
CA ASP A 181 23.90 -10.32 12.83
C ASP A 181 22.93 -9.85 11.72
N VAL A 182 21.65 -9.65 12.04
CA VAL A 182 20.66 -9.11 11.09
C VAL A 182 20.98 -7.66 10.71
N LEU A 183 21.26 -6.80 11.69
CA LEU A 183 21.56 -5.39 11.45
C LEU A 183 22.86 -5.21 10.66
N ALA A 184 23.88 -6.04 10.93
CA ALA A 184 25.13 -6.03 10.18
C ALA A 184 24.93 -6.41 8.70
N ARG A 185 24.03 -7.36 8.40
CA ARG A 185 23.68 -7.72 7.02
C ARG A 185 22.85 -6.65 6.31
N ALA A 186 22.00 -5.94 7.03
CA ALA A 186 21.18 -4.86 6.49
C ALA A 186 22.05 -3.67 6.02
N ALA A 187 23.08 -3.31 6.79
CA ALA A 187 24.03 -2.25 6.44
C ALA A 187 24.85 -2.50 5.15
N VAL A 188 24.80 -3.72 4.60
CA VAL A 188 25.54 -4.12 3.38
C VAL A 188 24.62 -4.15 2.14
N ARG A 189 23.29 -3.99 2.29
CA ARG A 189 22.40 -3.91 1.12
C ARG A 189 22.48 -2.49 0.51
N PRO A 190 22.76 -2.37 -0.80
CA PRO A 190 22.79 -1.09 -1.50
C PRO A 190 21.40 -0.45 -1.59
#